data_AF-A0A7C3R814-F1
#
_entry.id   AF-A0A7C3R814-F1
#
_cell.length_a   1.000
_cell.length_b   1.000
_cell.length_c   1.000
_cell.angle_alpha   90.00
_cell.angle_beta   90.00
_cell.angle_gamma   90.00
#
_symmetry.space_group_name_H-M   'P 1'
#
loop_
_entity.id
_entity.type
_entity.pdbx_description
1 polymer ?
#
loop_
_entity_poly.entity_id
_entity_poly.type
_entity_poly.pdbx_seq_one_letter_code
_entity_poly.pdbx_strand_id
1 'polypeptide(L)'
;MKILDKEMPERPQIEYPTSWGFKIIGRDKEALEKCIKYIMKETGDKEHTCTLGNKSKTGKFHAYNASCTVDTEEERNKIFKYFEEHDDVDMVI
;
A
#
# COMPACT_ATOMS: atom_id res chain seq x y z
N MET A 1 9.56 39.91 -15.72
CA MET A 1 9.51 39.65 -14.28
C MET A 1 8.86 38.27 -14.09
N LYS A 2 9.58 37.33 -13.44
CA LYS A 2 9.16 36.01 -12.91
C LYS A 2 8.46 35.01 -13.87
N ILE A 3 9.17 34.05 -14.46
CA ILE A 3 9.51 32.67 -14.01
C ILE A 3 8.44 31.64 -14.44
N LEU A 4 8.87 30.73 -15.32
CA LEU A 4 8.36 29.41 -15.71
C LEU A 4 7.02 28.93 -15.11
N ASP A 5 5.96 28.94 -15.92
CA ASP A 5 4.85 27.99 -15.75
C ASP A 5 5.22 26.72 -16.52
N LYS A 6 5.97 25.87 -15.81
CA LYS A 6 6.29 24.52 -16.25
C LYS A 6 5.04 23.72 -15.93
N GLU A 7 4.20 23.43 -16.93
CA GLU A 7 3.08 22.50 -16.83
C GLU A 7 3.60 21.18 -16.22
N MET A 8 3.55 21.10 -14.90
CA MET A 8 3.68 19.86 -14.16
C MET A 8 2.43 19.07 -14.53
N PRO A 9 2.53 17.77 -14.85
CA PRO A 9 1.34 16.98 -15.11
C PRO A 9 0.42 17.17 -13.90
N GLU A 10 -0.75 17.77 -14.11
CA GLU A 10 -1.76 17.96 -13.09
C GLU A 10 -1.92 16.60 -12.41
N ARG A 11 -1.47 16.50 -11.15
CA ARG A 11 -1.63 15.28 -10.39
C ARG A 11 -3.13 14.99 -10.41
N PRO A 12 -3.56 13.77 -10.79
CA PRO A 12 -4.96 13.45 -10.87
C PRO A 12 -5.62 13.85 -9.55
N GLN A 13 -6.68 14.65 -9.65
CA GLN A 13 -7.51 15.01 -8.50
C GLN A 13 -8.18 13.71 -8.03
N ILE A 14 -7.56 13.02 -7.07
CA ILE A 14 -8.13 11.84 -6.45
C ILE A 14 -9.19 12.33 -5.47
N GLU A 15 -10.46 11.99 -5.72
CA GLU A 15 -11.52 12.22 -4.76
C GLU A 15 -11.39 11.22 -3.61
N TYR A 16 -11.23 11.75 -2.39
CA TYR A 16 -11.19 10.97 -1.17
C TYR A 16 -12.53 11.11 -0.41
N PRO A 17 -12.97 10.08 0.34
CA PRO A 17 -12.31 8.79 0.54
C PRO A 17 -12.41 7.86 -0.68
N THR A 18 -11.35 7.11 -0.95
CA THR A 18 -11.30 6.14 -2.06
C THR A 18 -10.72 4.81 -1.60
N SER A 19 -11.14 3.71 -2.22
CA SER A 19 -10.56 2.39 -1.95
C SER A 19 -9.21 2.27 -2.67
N TRP A 20 -8.14 2.18 -1.90
CA TRP A 20 -6.79 1.96 -2.42
C TRP A 20 -6.35 0.52 -2.20
N GLY A 21 -5.89 -0.13 -3.27
CA GLY A 21 -5.30 -1.47 -3.23
C GLY A 21 -3.77 -1.40 -3.24
N PHE A 22 -3.15 -1.95 -2.21
CA PHE A 22 -1.71 -2.16 -2.11
C PHE A 22 -1.40 -3.63 -2.41
N LYS A 23 -0.37 -3.87 -3.19
CA LYS A 23 0.15 -5.20 -3.45
C LYS A 23 1.51 -5.34 -2.76
N ILE A 24 1.51 -6.12 -1.69
CA ILE A 24 2.70 -6.38 -0.89
C ILE A 24 3.29 -7.71 -1.35
N ILE A 25 4.60 -7.74 -1.59
CA ILE A 25 5.33 -8.93 -1.99
C ILE A 25 6.45 -9.14 -0.98
N GLY A 26 6.54 -10.34 -0.44
CA GLY A 26 7.59 -10.71 0.50
C GLY A 26 7.84 -12.20 0.49
N ARG A 27 8.75 -12.64 1.35
CA ARG A 27 9.13 -14.05 1.45
C ARG A 27 8.23 -14.79 2.44
N ASP A 28 7.96 -14.15 3.58
CA ASP A 28 7.24 -14.71 4.71
C ASP A 28 5.76 -14.35 4.70
N LYS A 29 4.92 -15.30 4.30
CA LYS A 29 3.47 -15.07 4.19
C LYS A 29 2.81 -14.67 5.52
N GLU A 30 3.30 -15.22 6.64
CA GLU A 30 2.71 -14.99 7.96
C GLU A 30 3.11 -13.63 8.51
N ALA A 31 4.37 -13.22 8.28
CA ALA A 31 4.85 -11.90 8.66
C ALA A 31 4.16 -10.81 7.83
N LEU A 32 4.02 -11.00 6.52
CA LEU A 32 3.26 -10.12 5.64
C LEU A 32 1.80 -9.96 6.09
N GLU A 33 1.11 -11.07 6.39
CA GLU A 33 -0.28 -11.01 6.83
C GLU A 33 -0.41 -10.25 8.16
N LYS A 34 0.50 -10.49 9.11
CA LYS A 34 0.55 -9.76 10.38
C LYS A 34 0.83 -8.27 10.17
N CYS A 35 1.79 -7.95 9.32
CA CYS A 35 2.15 -6.58 8.94
C CYS A 35 0.95 -5.84 8.36
N ILE A 36 0.25 -6.43 7.38
CA ILE A 36 -0.97 -5.85 6.79
C ILE A 36 -2.02 -5.62 7.87
N LYS A 37 -2.36 -6.62 8.67
CA LYS A 37 -3.35 -6.48 9.74
C LYS A 37 -2.95 -5.40 10.76
N TYR A 38 -1.67 -5.31 11.09
CA TYR A 38 -1.14 -4.31 12.02
C TYR A 38 -1.25 -2.89 11.46
N ILE A 39 -0.77 -2.66 10.24
CA ILE A 39 -0.81 -1.35 9.58
C ILE A 39 -2.26 -0.90 9.39
N MET A 40 -3.12 -1.80 8.90
CA MET A 40 -4.53 -1.48 8.68
C MET A 40 -5.24 -1.08 9.98
N LYS A 41 -4.93 -1.78 11.07
CA LYS A 41 -5.42 -1.44 12.41
C LYS A 41 -4.87 -0.09 12.89
N GLU A 42 -3.58 0.16 12.71
CA GLU A 42 -2.94 1.42 13.10
C GLU A 42 -3.47 2.63 12.31
N THR A 43 -3.79 2.44 11.03
CA THR A 43 -4.27 3.51 10.14
C THR A 43 -5.72 3.90 10.32
N GLY A 44 -6.49 3.18 11.14
CA GLY A 44 -7.84 3.62 11.52
C GLY A 44 -8.88 2.53 11.69
N ASP A 45 -8.49 1.26 11.85
CA ASP A 45 -9.40 0.12 12.03
C ASP A 45 -10.52 0.08 10.97
N LYS A 46 -10.23 0.60 9.76
CA LYS A 46 -11.20 0.70 8.67
C LYS A 46 -11.39 -0.67 8.02
N GLU A 47 -12.52 -0.85 7.34
CA GLU A 47 -12.74 -2.04 6.53
C GLU A 47 -11.61 -2.18 5.51
N HIS A 48 -10.82 -3.23 5.69
CA HIS A 48 -9.74 -3.59 4.81
C HIS A 48 -9.90 -5.05 4.41
N THR A 49 -9.50 -5.34 3.18
CA THR A 49 -9.58 -6.67 2.59
C THR A 49 -8.17 -7.14 2.32
N CYS A 50 -7.73 -8.13 3.10
CA CYS A 50 -6.46 -8.81 2.88
C CYS A 50 -6.71 -10.14 2.16
N THR A 51 -6.29 -10.22 0.91
CA THR A 51 -6.39 -11.45 0.10
C THR A 51 -5.01 -11.97 -0.23
N LEU A 52 -4.80 -13.27 -0.01
CA LEU A 52 -3.59 -13.95 -0.46
C LEU A 52 -3.58 -13.94 -2.00
N GLY A 53 -2.54 -13.34 -2.56
CA GLY A 53 -2.32 -13.27 -3.99
C GLY A 53 -1.58 -14.49 -4.52
N ASN A 54 -0.93 -14.31 -5.67
CA ASN A 54 -0.15 -15.35 -6.31
C ASN A 54 1.08 -15.74 -5.49
N LYS A 55 1.24 -17.04 -5.26
CA LYS A 55 2.50 -17.64 -4.81
C LYS A 55 3.44 -17.80 -6.00
N SER A 56 4.72 -17.48 -5.82
CA SER A 56 5.73 -17.74 -6.85
C SER A 56 5.80 -19.23 -7.19
N LYS A 57 6.19 -19.56 -8.44
CA LYS A 57 6.33 -20.93 -8.94
C LYS A 57 7.23 -21.82 -8.06
N THR A 58 8.18 -21.22 -7.35
CA THR A 58 9.10 -21.88 -6.41
C THR A 58 8.66 -21.82 -4.94
N GLY A 59 7.55 -21.17 -4.61
CA GLY A 59 7.04 -21.02 -3.23
C GLY A 59 7.85 -20.08 -2.32
N LYS A 60 8.89 -19.43 -2.86
CA LYS A 60 9.78 -18.53 -2.07
C LYS A 60 9.21 -17.15 -1.80
N PHE A 61 8.31 -16.67 -2.66
CA PHE A 61 7.69 -15.35 -2.53
C PHE A 61 6.17 -15.47 -2.54
N HIS A 62 5.56 -14.67 -1.69
CA HIS A 62 4.13 -14.55 -1.48
C HIS A 62 3.73 -13.11 -1.78
N ALA A 63 2.77 -12.95 -2.70
CA ALA A 63 2.11 -11.69 -2.90
C ALA A 63 0.83 -11.66 -2.06
N TYR A 64 0.57 -10.54 -1.39
CA TYR A 64 -0.69 -10.21 -0.76
C TYR A 64 -1.28 -8.98 -1.44
N ASN A 65 -2.60 -8.98 -1.57
CA ASN A 65 -3.34 -7.81 -1.97
C ASN A 65 -4.10 -7.29 -0.74
N ALA A 66 -3.79 -6.07 -0.32
CA ALA A 66 -4.45 -5.41 0.78
C ALA A 66 -5.17 -4.18 0.23
N SER A 67 -6.50 -4.16 0.30
CA SER A 67 -7.30 -2.99 -0.06
C SER A 67 -7.89 -2.34 1.17
N CYS A 68 -7.83 -1.02 1.26
CA CYS A 68 -8.42 -0.24 2.33
C CYS A 68 -8.94 1.10 1.83
N THR A 69 -9.85 1.71 2.58
CA THR A 69 -10.33 3.06 2.30
C THR A 69 -9.34 4.07 2.85
N VAL A 70 -8.83 4.93 1.97
CA VAL A 70 -7.97 6.05 2.33
C VAL A 70 -8.74 7.35 2.22
N ASP A 71 -8.62 8.21 3.23
CA ASP A 71 -9.30 9.51 3.28
C ASP A 71 -8.43 10.66 2.77
N THR A 72 -7.11 10.46 2.65
CA THR A 72 -6.17 11.47 2.15
C THR A 72 -4.96 10.85 1.46
N GLU A 73 -4.27 11.63 0.63
CA GLU A 73 -2.97 11.24 0.03
C GLU A 73 -1.92 10.96 1.10
N GLU A 74 -1.93 11.73 2.20
CA GLU A 74 -1.02 11.54 3.33
C GLU A 74 -1.22 10.18 4.01
N GLU A 75 -2.47 9.76 4.21
CA GLU A 75 -2.79 8.45 4.79
C GLU A 75 -2.32 7.32 3.87
N ARG A 76 -2.60 7.43 2.55
CA ARG A 76 -2.10 6.48 1.55
C ARG A 76 -0.57 6.39 1.56
N ASN A 77 0.12 7.53 1.56
CA ASN A 77 1.59 7.58 1.55
C ASN A 77 2.18 6.99 2.84
N LYS A 78 1.54 7.25 3.99
CA LYS A 78 1.93 6.60 5.25
C LYS A 78 1.80 5.09 5.14
N ILE A 79 0.64 4.57 4.71
CA ILE A 79 0.41 3.12 4.55
C ILE A 79 1.46 2.50 3.63
N PHE A 80 1.70 3.11 2.48
CA PHE A 80 2.72 2.65 1.53
C PHE A 80 4.11 2.59 2.17
N LYS A 81 4.49 3.63 2.89
CA LYS A 81 5.79 3.73 3.54
C LYS A 81 5.95 2.74 4.69
N TYR A 82 4.89 2.50 5.48
CA TYR A 82 4.89 1.46 6.51
C TYR A 82 5.13 0.07 5.92
N PHE A 83 4.55 -0.23 4.77
CA PHE A 83 4.85 -1.46 4.06
C PHE A 83 6.28 -1.48 3.54
N GLU A 84 6.75 -0.41 2.91
CA GLU A 84 8.12 -0.31 2.36
C GLU A 84 9.21 -0.41 3.44
N GLU A 85 8.98 0.16 4.64
CA GLU A 85 9.94 0.13 5.76
C GLU A 85 9.92 -1.19 6.54
N HIS A 86 8.97 -2.09 6.26
CA HIS A 86 8.86 -3.35 6.99
C HIS A 86 9.84 -4.40 6.44
N ASP A 87 10.69 -4.96 7.31
CA ASP A 87 11.76 -5.92 6.93
C ASP A 87 11.26 -7.14 6.13
N ASP A 88 10.06 -7.63 6.45
CA ASP A 88 9.43 -8.76 5.76
C ASP A 88 8.84 -8.44 4.37
N VAL A 89 8.75 -7.15 4.01
CA VAL A 89 8.25 -6.68 2.72
C VAL A 89 9.43 -6.45 1.77
N ASP A 90 9.51 -7.26 0.73
CA ASP A 90 10.53 -7.13 -0.31
C ASP A 90 10.11 -6.04 -1.33
N MET A 91 8.80 -5.88 -1.56
CA MET A 91 8.27 -4.89 -2.51
C MET A 91 6.80 -4.53 -2.22
N VAL A 92 6.42 -3.27 -2.41
CA VAL A 92 5.02 -2.80 -2.38
C VAL A 92 4.68 -2.04 -3.67
N ILE A 93 3.47 -2.24 -4.20
CA ILE A 93 2.96 -1.65 -5.45
C ILE A 93 1.55 -1.09 -5.23
#